data_AF-A0A5K1CW20-F1
#
_entry.id   AF-A0A5K1CW20-F1
#
_cell.length_a   1.000
_cell.length_b   1.000
_cell.length_c   1.000
_cell.angle_alpha   90.00
_cell.angle_beta   90.00
_cell.angle_gamma   90.00
#
_symmetry.space_group_name_H-M   'P 1'
#
loop_
_entity.id
_entity.type
_entity.pdbx_description
1 polymer ?
#
loop_
_entity_poly.entity_id
_entity_poly.type
_entity_poly.pdbx_seq_one_letter_code
_entity_poly.pdbx_strand_id
1 'polypeptide(L)' 'VYFDYMRSFRVEFDEFFEAGIISEIEIGLGPCGELRYPSYPIRHGWRYPGIGEFQ' A
#
# COMPACT_ATOMS: atom_id res chain seq x y z
N VAL A 1 9.45 -3.60 -10.96
CA VAL A 1 9.54 -3.17 -9.54
C VAL A 1 8.45 -3.82 -8.68
N TYR A 2 7.19 -3.40 -8.72
CA TYR A 2 6.15 -3.98 -7.85
C TYR A 2 5.96 -5.48 -8.07
N PHE A 3 5.89 -5.91 -9.34
CA PHE A 3 5.83 -7.33 -9.69
C PHE A 3 7.02 -8.11 -9.15
N ASP A 4 8.24 -7.63 -9.40
CA ASP A 4 9.47 -8.30 -8.97
C ASP A 4 9.57 -8.38 -7.44
N TYR A 5 9.13 -7.33 -6.74
CA TYR A 5 9.08 -7.30 -5.28
C TYR A 5 8.10 -8.34 -4.73
N MET A 6 6.87 -8.39 -5.26
CA MET A 6 5.87 -9.40 -4.86
C MET A 6 6.36 -10.82 -5.17
N ARG A 7 7.02 -11.02 -6.30
CA ARG A 7 7.61 -12.31 -6.67
C ARG A 7 8.73 -12.71 -5.71
N SER A 8 9.64 -11.78 -5.40
CA SER A 8 10.72 -12.01 -4.44
C SER A 8 10.17 -12.33 -3.05
N PHE A 9 9.16 -11.60 -2.59
CA PHE A 9 8.48 -11.85 -1.31
C PHE A 9 7.85 -13.25 -1.28
N ARG A 10 7.14 -13.65 -2.35
CA ARG A 10 6.53 -14.98 -2.42
C ARG A 10 7.58 -16.10 -2.41
N VAL A 11 8.74 -15.91 -3.05
CA VAL A 11 9.80 -16.93 -3.09
C VAL A 11 10.53 -17.02 -1.75
N GLU A 12 10.87 -15.89 -1.13
CA GLU A 12 11.63 -15.86 0.13
C GLU A 12 10.83 -16.41 1.31
N PHE A 13 9.52 -16.13 1.35
CA PHE A 13 8.65 -16.51 2.47
C PHE A 13 7.76 -17.73 2.16
N ASP A 14 8.10 -18.55 1.15
CA ASP A 14 7.32 -19.73 0.71
C ASP A 14 6.92 -20.64 1.87
N GLU A 15 7.84 -20.93 2.79
CA GLU A 15 7.59 -21.78 3.97
C GLU A 15 6.48 -21.22 4.87
N PHE A 16 6.35 -19.89 5.00
CA PHE A 16 5.31 -19.25 5.80
C PHE A 16 3.94 -19.29 5.12
N PHE A 17 3.91 -19.33 3.79
CA PHE A 17 2.68 -19.55 3.04
C PHE A 17 2.21 -20.99 3.18
N GLU A 18 3.11 -21.96 3.03
CA GLU A 18 2.80 -23.40 3.19
C GLU A 18 2.39 -23.74 4.62
N ALA A 19 3.01 -23.10 5.62
CA ALA A 19 2.63 -23.23 7.02
C ALA A 19 1.31 -22.50 7.39
N GLY A 20 0.72 -21.74 6.46
CA GLY A 20 -0.50 -20.96 6.70
C GLY A 20 -0.34 -19.79 7.67
N ILE A 21 0.91 -19.34 7.92
CA ILE A 21 1.22 -18.22 8.81
C ILE A 21 0.84 -16.88 8.15
N ILE A 22 1.13 -16.74 6.85
CA ILE A 22 0.69 -15.60 6.05
C ILE A 22 -0.66 -15.95 5.44
N SER A 23 -1.73 -15.39 5.99
CA SER A 23 -3.12 -15.63 5.53
C SER A 23 -3.60 -14.63 4.48
N GLU A 24 -3.03 -13.42 4.45
CA GLU A 24 -3.48 -12.33 3.60
C GLU A 24 -2.32 -11.41 3.21
N ILE A 25 -2.46 -10.75 2.05
CA ILE A 25 -1.52 -9.75 1.55
C ILE A 25 -2.31 -8.53 1.09
N GLU A 26 -2.04 -7.38 1.69
CA GLU A 26 -2.57 -6.09 1.23
C GLU A 26 -1.59 -5.44 0.23
N ILE A 27 -2.05 -5.18 -0.99
CA ILE A 27 -1.25 -4.52 -2.01
C ILE A 27 -1.51 -3.02 -1.98
N GLY A 28 -0.50 -2.27 -1.54
CA GLY A 28 -0.57 -0.81 -1.52
C GLY A 28 -0.60 -0.21 -2.93
N LEU A 29 -1.67 0.53 -3.27
CA LEU A 29 -1.85 1.13 -4.60
C LEU A 29 -1.69 2.66 -4.64
N GLY A 30 -1.33 3.27 -3.52
CA GLY A 30 -1.21 4.73 -3.40
C GLY A 30 -0.77 5.19 -2.01
N PRO A 31 -1.02 6.47 -1.66
CA PRO A 31 -0.63 7.03 -0.37
C PRO A 31 -1.29 6.24 0.77
N CYS A 32 -0.51 5.93 1.80
CA CYS A 32 -0.95 5.08 2.92
C CYS A 32 -1.40 3.66 2.49
N GLY A 33 -1.00 3.18 1.31
CA GLY A 33 -1.42 1.88 0.76
C GLY A 33 -2.81 1.90 0.10
N GLU A 34 -3.52 3.02 0.15
CA GLU A 34 -4.89 3.12 -0.35
C GLU A 34 -4.92 3.42 -1.85
N LEU A 35 -5.91 2.86 -2.56
CA LEU A 35 -6.16 3.18 -3.96
C LEU A 35 -6.86 4.53 -4.07
N ARG A 36 -6.09 5.62 -3.97
CA ARG A 36 -6.56 6.99 -4.14
C ARG A 36 -5.44 7.94 -4.50
N TYR A 37 -5.82 9.14 -4.92
CA TYR A 37 -4.89 10.25 -5.03
C TYR A 37 -4.55 10.83 -3.65
N PRO A 38 -3.35 11.43 -3.49
CA PRO A 38 -2.97 12.16 -2.28
C PRO A 38 -3.66 13.54 -2.20
N SER A 39 -4.99 13.58 -2.33
CA SER A 39 -5.79 14.82 -2.44
C SER A 39 -5.87 15.68 -1.16
N TYR A 40 -5.41 15.16 -0.01
CA TYR A 40 -5.46 15.87 1.28
C TYR A 40 -4.12 15.78 2.03
N PRO A 41 -3.00 16.23 1.45
CA PRO A 41 -1.71 16.04 2.08
C PRO A 41 -1.48 17.07 3.19
N ILE A 42 -1.33 16.59 4.43
CA ILE A 42 -1.01 17.42 5.61
C ILE A 42 0.26 18.26 5.36
N ARG A 43 1.23 17.71 4.61
CA ARG A 43 2.49 18.38 4.27
C ARG A 43 2.30 19.65 3.42
N HIS A 44 1.21 19.75 2.66
CA HIS A 44 0.88 20.93 1.87
C HIS A 44 -0.20 21.79 2.54
N GLY A 45 -0.36 21.68 3.86
CA GLY A 45 -1.21 22.57 4.63
C GLY A 45 -2.69 22.18 4.68
N TRP A 46 -3.07 21.04 4.10
CA TRP A 46 -4.43 20.52 4.26
C TRP A 46 -4.73 20.24 5.74
N ARG A 47 -5.90 20.67 6.20
CA ARG A 47 -6.41 20.42 7.55
C ARG A 47 -7.87 19.98 7.45
N TYR A 48 -8.25 19.02 8.28
CA TYR A 48 -9.62 18.57 8.38
C TYR A 48 -10.55 19.72 8.81
N PRO A 49 -11.75 19.90 8.20
CA PRO A 49 -12.39 19.08 7.16
C PRO A 49 -12.26 19.68 5.74
N GLY A 50 -11.07 20.13 5.34
CA GLY A 50 -10.84 20.70 4.01
C GLY A 50 -11.22 19.73 2.88
N ILE A 51 -11.75 20.26 1.78
CA ILE A 51 -12.27 19.45 0.66
C ILE A 51 -11.19 18.69 -0.12
N GLY A 52 -9.91 19.09 0.00
CA GLY A 52 -8.81 18.54 -0.77
C GLY A 52 -8.73 19.11 -2.18
N GLU A 53 -7.81 18.58 -2.99
CA GLU A 53 -7.53 19.06 -4.35
C GLU A 53 -7.35 17.89 -5.32
N PHE A 54 -7.62 18.13 -6.61
CA PHE A 54 -7.20 17.21 -7.67
C PHE A 54 -5.68 17.11 -7.72
N GLN A 55 -5.17 15.95 -8.14
CA GLN A 55 -3.74 15.66 -8.25
C GLN A 55 -3.36 15.42 -9.71
#